data_AF-A0A7Y1XC10-F1
#
_entry.id   AF-A0A7Y1XC10-F1
#
_cell.length_a   1.000
_cell.length_b   1.000
_cell.length_c   1.000
_cell.angle_alpha   90.00
_cell.angle_beta   90.00
_cell.angle_gamma   90.00
#
_symmetry.space_group_name_H-M   'P 1'
#
loop_
_entity.id
_entity.type
_entity.pdbx_description
1 polymer ?
#
loop_
_entity_poly.entity_id
_entity_poly.type
_entity_poly.pdbx_seq_one_letter_code
_entity_poly.pdbx_strand_id
1 'polypeptide(L)'
;LYTWKGHDFINDVETEVAGVGWILADNWYPYQRPTFVTPPFAGFVSGHSTYSRAAADLLTKLTGSPFFPGGIGEFVAKKNEFLVFEDGPSQDVVLQWATYRDASDQTSLSRIWGGIHPPADDIPGRLIGEEVAEDTFAFAVPYFRGQTPANPNDNSFVVYPNPTTNKTITITNTDLTDQINLFDIKGRKIDVLTSSYDEFSRQTTIKLNSATASGLYMLSVNNTAKMIVVKD
;
A
#
# COMPACT_ATOMS: atom_id res chain seq x y z
N LEU A 1 -21.41 -31.90 -10.79
CA LEU A 1 -21.07 -30.65 -11.51
C LEU A 1 -20.56 -31.01 -12.90
N TYR A 2 -20.86 -30.22 -13.93
CA TYR A 2 -20.24 -30.37 -15.26
C TYR A 2 -19.14 -29.32 -15.40
N THR A 3 -17.89 -29.74 -15.33
CA THR A 3 -16.72 -28.86 -15.10
C THR A 3 -15.41 -29.58 -15.48
N TRP A 4 -14.27 -28.90 -15.41
CA TRP A 4 -12.95 -29.54 -15.46
C TRP A 4 -12.89 -30.70 -14.45
N LYS A 5 -12.46 -31.87 -14.91
CA LYS A 5 -12.52 -33.11 -14.10
C LYS A 5 -11.51 -33.15 -12.96
N GLY A 6 -10.49 -32.30 -12.99
CA GLY A 6 -9.53 -32.14 -11.90
C GLY A 6 -8.33 -33.06 -11.97
N HIS A 7 -7.44 -32.89 -11.01
CA HIS A 7 -6.13 -33.55 -10.93
C HIS A 7 -6.20 -35.08 -10.87
N ASP A 8 -7.27 -35.65 -10.32
CA ASP A 8 -7.46 -37.10 -10.23
C ASP A 8 -7.56 -37.80 -11.60
N PHE A 9 -7.74 -37.03 -12.68
CA PHE A 9 -7.81 -37.51 -14.06
C PHE A 9 -6.51 -37.26 -14.86
N ILE A 10 -5.44 -36.81 -14.19
CA ILE A 10 -4.12 -36.52 -14.76
C ILE A 10 -3.05 -37.28 -13.97
N ASN A 11 -2.42 -38.26 -14.59
CA ASN A 11 -1.27 -38.99 -14.06
C ASN A 11 0.05 -38.31 -14.45
N ASP A 12 0.12 -37.76 -15.66
CA ASP A 12 1.29 -37.06 -16.19
C ASP A 12 0.91 -35.68 -16.75
N VAL A 13 1.32 -34.63 -16.04
CA VAL A 13 1.00 -33.23 -16.39
C VAL A 13 1.68 -32.77 -17.68
N GLU A 14 2.71 -33.48 -18.16
CA GLU A 14 3.44 -33.12 -19.38
C GLU A 14 2.76 -33.66 -20.65
N THR A 15 1.82 -34.61 -20.51
CA THR A 15 1.25 -35.32 -21.66
C THR A 15 -0.27 -35.50 -21.61
N GLU A 16 -0.90 -35.25 -20.47
CA GLU A 16 -2.33 -35.51 -20.28
C GLU A 16 -3.12 -34.23 -19.99
N VAL A 17 -4.39 -34.25 -20.42
CA VAL A 17 -5.41 -33.24 -20.10
C VAL A 17 -6.57 -33.91 -19.40
N ALA A 18 -7.06 -33.33 -18.31
CA ALA A 18 -8.22 -33.90 -17.62
C ALA A 18 -9.48 -33.74 -18.48
N GLY A 19 -9.67 -32.58 -19.11
CA GLY A 19 -10.87 -32.26 -19.88
C GLY A 19 -12.11 -32.02 -19.00
N VAL A 20 -13.26 -31.81 -19.65
CA VAL A 20 -14.53 -31.44 -18.98
C VAL A 20 -15.48 -32.63 -18.92
N GLY A 21 -16.19 -32.79 -17.79
CA GLY A 21 -17.18 -33.86 -17.62
C GLY A 21 -17.99 -33.74 -16.33
N TRP A 22 -18.86 -34.72 -16.09
CA TRP A 22 -19.63 -34.82 -14.85
C TRP A 22 -18.79 -35.41 -13.72
N ILE A 23 -18.68 -34.68 -12.61
CA ILE A 23 -18.05 -35.14 -11.36
C ILE A 23 -18.96 -34.90 -10.15
N LEU A 24 -18.70 -35.62 -9.05
CA LEU A 24 -19.30 -35.31 -7.74
C LEU A 24 -18.82 -33.94 -7.26
N ALA A 25 -19.68 -33.18 -6.60
CA ALA A 25 -19.31 -31.85 -6.09
C ALA A 25 -18.21 -31.93 -5.02
N ASP A 26 -18.17 -33.01 -4.23
CA ASP A 26 -17.15 -33.27 -3.21
C ASP A 26 -15.74 -33.49 -3.80
N ASN A 27 -15.66 -33.84 -5.09
CA ASN A 27 -14.40 -34.07 -5.81
C ASN A 27 -13.97 -32.85 -6.64
N TRP A 28 -14.65 -31.70 -6.49
CA TRP A 28 -14.38 -30.54 -7.32
C TRP A 28 -13.15 -29.77 -6.84
N TYR A 29 -12.33 -29.37 -7.80
CA TYR A 29 -11.17 -28.49 -7.60
C TYR A 29 -11.32 -27.20 -8.40
N PRO A 30 -10.81 -26.07 -7.89
CA PRO A 30 -10.54 -24.91 -8.74
C PRO A 30 -9.54 -25.27 -9.84
N TYR A 31 -9.60 -24.57 -10.97
CA TYR A 31 -8.68 -24.78 -12.11
C TYR A 31 -7.31 -24.16 -11.83
N GLN A 32 -6.58 -24.74 -10.87
CA GLN A 32 -5.28 -24.29 -10.38
C GLN A 32 -4.48 -25.50 -9.85
N ARG A 33 -3.17 -25.29 -9.62
CA ARG A 33 -2.31 -26.29 -8.97
C ARG A 33 -2.88 -26.69 -7.59
N PRO A 34 -2.79 -27.97 -7.18
CA PRO A 34 -3.29 -28.40 -5.86
C PRO A 34 -2.58 -27.70 -4.69
N THR A 35 -1.31 -27.34 -4.89
CA THR A 35 -0.48 -26.62 -3.92
C THR A 35 -0.79 -25.13 -3.83
N PHE A 36 -1.52 -24.58 -4.80
CA PHE A 36 -1.97 -23.20 -4.78
C PHE A 36 -3.31 -23.13 -4.07
N VAL A 37 -3.26 -23.32 -2.75
CA VAL A 37 -4.44 -23.32 -1.89
C VAL A 37 -5.13 -21.96 -1.92
N THR A 38 -6.46 -21.96 -1.88
CA THR A 38 -7.25 -20.75 -1.68
C THR A 38 -6.69 -20.00 -0.48
N PRO A 39 -6.29 -18.72 -0.63
CA PRO A 39 -5.65 -17.99 0.46
C PRO A 39 -6.51 -17.95 1.73
N PRO A 40 -5.90 -17.90 2.93
CA PRO A 40 -6.62 -17.95 4.21
C PRO A 40 -7.27 -16.61 4.58
N PHE A 41 -8.06 -16.05 3.68
CA PHE A 41 -8.85 -14.84 3.87
C PHE A 41 -10.21 -14.94 3.14
N ALA A 42 -11.15 -14.06 3.49
CA ALA A 42 -12.49 -14.06 2.89
C ALA A 42 -12.44 -13.80 1.37
N GLY A 43 -13.31 -14.49 0.61
CA GLY A 43 -13.38 -14.34 -0.84
C GLY A 43 -13.91 -12.98 -1.31
N PHE A 44 -14.83 -12.37 -0.57
CA PHE A 44 -15.36 -11.05 -0.90
C PHE A 44 -14.59 -9.92 -0.18
N VAL A 45 -14.09 -8.89 -0.85
CA VAL A 45 -14.05 -8.63 -2.31
C VAL A 45 -12.81 -9.26 -2.96
N SER A 46 -12.78 -9.38 -4.29
CA SER A 46 -11.59 -9.86 -4.98
C SER A 46 -10.44 -8.85 -4.94
N GLY A 47 -9.40 -9.18 -4.18
CA GLY A 47 -8.18 -8.35 -4.12
C GLY A 47 -7.46 -8.25 -5.45
N HIS A 48 -7.48 -9.30 -6.29
CA HIS A 48 -6.84 -9.24 -7.62
C HIS A 48 -7.51 -8.18 -8.50
N SER A 49 -8.86 -8.15 -8.53
CA SER A 49 -9.62 -7.12 -9.23
C SER A 49 -9.30 -5.71 -8.72
N THR A 50 -9.17 -5.54 -7.41
CA THR A 50 -8.80 -4.25 -6.79
C THR A 50 -7.40 -3.79 -7.19
N TYR A 51 -6.38 -4.65 -6.98
CA TYR A 51 -5.00 -4.28 -7.27
C TYR A 51 -4.76 -4.04 -8.77
N SER A 52 -5.30 -4.90 -9.63
CA SER A 52 -5.09 -4.75 -11.08
C SER A 52 -5.79 -3.51 -11.62
N ARG A 53 -6.98 -3.17 -11.13
CA ARG A 53 -7.65 -1.93 -11.52
C ARG A 53 -6.88 -0.70 -11.05
N ALA A 54 -6.47 -0.68 -9.79
CA ALA A 54 -5.70 0.43 -9.25
C ALA A 54 -4.41 0.65 -10.05
N ALA A 55 -3.68 -0.43 -10.38
CA ALA A 55 -2.48 -0.36 -11.20
C ALA A 55 -2.75 0.17 -12.61
N ALA A 56 -3.81 -0.28 -13.27
CA ALA A 56 -4.15 0.16 -14.62
C ALA A 56 -4.44 1.67 -14.69
N ASP A 57 -5.18 2.19 -13.71
CA ASP A 57 -5.54 3.60 -13.65
C ASP A 57 -4.36 4.48 -13.25
N LEU A 58 -3.51 4.01 -12.33
CA LEU A 58 -2.24 4.67 -12.00
C LEU A 58 -1.30 4.72 -13.21
N LEU A 59 -1.14 3.61 -13.95
CA LEU A 59 -0.32 3.60 -15.16
C LEU A 59 -0.85 4.58 -16.20
N THR A 60 -2.17 4.64 -16.40
CA THR A 60 -2.80 5.63 -17.28
C THR A 60 -2.45 7.06 -16.89
N LYS A 61 -2.52 7.40 -15.59
CA LYS A 61 -2.16 8.73 -15.08
C LYS A 61 -0.68 9.03 -15.24
N LEU A 62 0.18 8.05 -15.01
CA LEU A 62 1.64 8.20 -15.10
C LEU A 62 2.13 8.36 -16.54
N THR A 63 1.55 7.61 -17.49
CA THR A 63 1.94 7.69 -18.91
C THR A 63 1.15 8.73 -19.70
N GLY A 64 0.06 9.26 -19.13
CA GLY A 64 -0.86 10.16 -19.82
C GLY A 64 -1.67 9.50 -20.94
N SER A 65 -1.70 8.17 -20.98
CA SER A 65 -2.39 7.38 -22.01
C SER A 65 -2.89 6.07 -21.42
N PRO A 66 -4.13 5.63 -21.74
CA PRO A 66 -4.65 4.35 -21.27
C PRO A 66 -4.03 3.16 -22.02
N PHE A 67 -3.34 3.41 -23.13
CA PHE A 67 -2.77 2.38 -23.99
C PHE A 67 -1.38 1.96 -23.53
N PHE A 68 -1.03 0.69 -23.75
CA PHE A 68 0.33 0.22 -23.58
C PHE A 68 1.28 1.01 -24.50
N PRO A 69 2.52 1.29 -24.08
CA PRO A 69 3.52 1.90 -24.95
C PRO A 69 3.73 1.02 -26.20
N GLY A 70 3.66 1.62 -27.39
CA GLY A 70 3.68 0.86 -28.66
C GLY A 70 2.32 0.33 -29.12
N GLY A 71 1.25 0.55 -28.34
CA GLY A 71 -0.15 0.33 -28.73
C GLY A 71 -0.75 -1.02 -28.31
N ILE A 72 0.08 -2.06 -28.15
CA ILE A 72 -0.39 -3.39 -27.75
C ILE A 72 0.63 -4.06 -26.82
N GLY A 73 0.16 -4.52 -25.66
CA GLY A 73 0.90 -5.44 -24.80
C GLY A 73 0.61 -6.87 -25.24
N GLU A 74 1.63 -7.73 -25.26
CA GLU A 74 1.49 -9.12 -25.67
C GLU A 74 2.11 -10.08 -24.65
N PHE A 75 1.51 -11.26 -24.52
CA PHE A 75 2.08 -12.38 -23.78
C PHE A 75 1.89 -13.67 -24.58
N VAL A 76 2.98 -14.41 -24.79
CA VAL A 76 2.96 -15.67 -25.55
C VAL A 76 2.94 -16.84 -24.57
N ALA A 77 1.82 -17.55 -24.49
CA ALA A 77 1.71 -18.85 -23.86
C ALA A 77 2.09 -19.92 -24.90
N LYS A 78 3.29 -20.49 -24.73
CA LYS A 78 3.84 -21.46 -25.67
C LYS A 78 3.10 -22.79 -25.61
N LYS A 79 2.92 -23.40 -26.78
CA LYS A 79 2.33 -24.73 -26.93
C LYS A 79 2.97 -25.70 -25.94
N ASN A 80 2.16 -26.40 -25.15
CA ASN A 80 2.57 -27.45 -24.22
C ASN A 80 3.61 -27.02 -23.16
N GLU A 81 3.85 -25.72 -22.99
CA GLU A 81 4.93 -25.21 -22.12
C GLU A 81 4.43 -24.23 -21.05
N PHE A 82 3.16 -23.82 -21.11
CA PHE A 82 2.65 -22.77 -20.22
C PHE A 82 1.82 -23.32 -19.04
N LEU A 83 0.97 -24.32 -19.28
CA LEU A 83 0.25 -24.98 -18.21
C LEU A 83 1.21 -25.92 -17.46
N VAL A 84 0.99 -26.02 -16.15
CA VAL A 84 1.90 -26.71 -15.21
C VAL A 84 1.17 -27.74 -14.35
N PHE A 85 -0.07 -28.03 -14.72
CA PHE A 85 -0.96 -28.94 -14.01
C PHE A 85 -1.84 -29.77 -14.96
N GLU A 86 -1.68 -29.58 -16.27
CA GLU A 86 -2.10 -30.45 -17.37
C GLU A 86 -1.37 -29.97 -18.63
N ASP A 87 -1.30 -30.80 -19.68
CA ASP A 87 -0.61 -30.43 -20.93
C ASP A 87 -1.36 -29.28 -21.63
N GLY A 88 -0.61 -28.26 -22.02
CA GLY A 88 -1.13 -27.22 -22.89
C GLY A 88 -0.49 -25.83 -22.73
N PRO A 89 -0.99 -24.84 -23.49
CA PRO A 89 -2.06 -24.93 -24.50
C PRO A 89 -1.69 -25.82 -25.70
N SER A 90 -2.67 -26.32 -26.46
CA SER A 90 -2.45 -27.23 -27.61
C SER A 90 -1.78 -26.57 -28.84
N GLN A 91 -1.63 -25.25 -28.81
CA GLN A 91 -0.93 -24.41 -29.77
C GLN A 91 -0.40 -23.16 -29.05
N ASP A 92 0.50 -22.42 -29.69
CA ASP A 92 0.89 -21.11 -29.20
C ASP A 92 -0.37 -20.22 -29.11
N VAL A 93 -0.57 -19.61 -27.95
CA VAL A 93 -1.62 -18.63 -27.69
C VAL A 93 -0.96 -17.29 -27.40
N VAL A 94 -1.33 -16.27 -28.17
CA VAL A 94 -0.88 -14.90 -27.95
C VAL A 94 -2.03 -14.12 -27.31
N LEU A 95 -1.85 -13.75 -26.04
CA LEU A 95 -2.74 -12.84 -25.34
C LEU A 95 -2.31 -11.41 -25.67
N GLN A 96 -3.28 -10.54 -25.93
CA GLN A 96 -3.03 -9.17 -26.35
C GLN A 96 -3.95 -8.19 -25.63
N TRP A 97 -3.43 -7.01 -25.29
CA TRP A 97 -4.14 -5.95 -24.59
C TRP A 97 -3.78 -4.60 -25.19
N ALA A 98 -4.79 -3.83 -25.61
CA ALA A 98 -4.56 -2.48 -26.11
C ALA A 98 -4.32 -1.52 -24.94
N THR A 99 -5.15 -1.64 -23.90
CA THR A 99 -5.12 -0.77 -22.73
C THR A 99 -4.70 -1.50 -21.46
N TYR A 100 -4.20 -0.75 -20.47
CA TYR A 100 -3.94 -1.31 -19.14
C TYR A 100 -5.20 -1.89 -18.49
N ARG A 101 -6.37 -1.30 -18.81
CA ARG A 101 -7.67 -1.78 -18.32
C ARG A 101 -8.04 -3.14 -18.93
N ASP A 102 -7.71 -3.40 -20.19
CA ASP A 102 -7.94 -4.73 -20.80
C ASP A 102 -7.15 -5.82 -20.05
N ALA A 103 -5.90 -5.53 -19.68
CA ALA A 103 -5.06 -6.45 -18.91
C ALA A 103 -5.59 -6.65 -17.48
N SER A 104 -6.06 -5.58 -16.85
CA SER A 104 -6.71 -5.65 -15.53
C SER A 104 -8.01 -6.47 -15.55
N ASP A 105 -8.82 -6.31 -16.60
CA ASP A 105 -10.07 -7.05 -16.77
C ASP A 105 -9.80 -8.54 -16.94
N GLN A 106 -8.79 -8.92 -17.73
CA GLN A 106 -8.39 -10.33 -17.84
C GLN A 106 -7.81 -10.88 -16.54
N THR A 107 -7.04 -10.09 -15.79
CA THR A 107 -6.56 -10.49 -14.46
C THR A 107 -7.72 -10.81 -13.53
N SER A 108 -8.76 -9.97 -13.55
CA SER A 108 -9.97 -10.14 -12.75
C SER A 108 -10.77 -11.40 -13.16
N LEU A 109 -11.05 -11.54 -14.47
CA LEU A 109 -11.76 -12.69 -15.04
C LEU A 109 -11.02 -14.01 -14.81
N SER A 110 -9.68 -13.99 -14.79
CA SER A 110 -8.86 -15.18 -14.53
C SER A 110 -9.18 -15.84 -13.19
N ARG A 111 -9.66 -15.07 -12.20
CA ARG A 111 -10.02 -15.62 -10.90
C ARG A 111 -11.34 -16.36 -10.91
N ILE A 112 -12.26 -15.93 -11.78
CA ILE A 112 -13.53 -16.61 -12.03
C ILE A 112 -13.28 -17.89 -12.81
N TRP A 113 -12.50 -17.82 -13.90
CA TRP A 113 -12.14 -18.99 -14.70
C TRP A 113 -11.28 -19.99 -13.93
N GLY A 114 -10.40 -19.49 -13.04
CA GLY A 114 -9.63 -20.30 -12.11
C GLY A 114 -10.46 -20.92 -10.97
N GLY A 115 -11.74 -20.56 -10.83
CA GLY A 115 -12.66 -21.17 -9.86
C GLY A 115 -12.48 -20.70 -8.41
N ILE A 116 -11.92 -19.51 -8.18
CA ILE A 116 -11.57 -19.05 -6.81
C ILE A 116 -12.21 -17.70 -6.43
N HIS A 117 -12.93 -17.08 -7.35
CA HIS A 117 -13.89 -16.01 -7.06
C HIS A 117 -15.17 -16.22 -7.87
N PRO A 118 -16.37 -16.11 -7.27
CA PRO A 118 -17.60 -15.91 -8.04
C PRO A 118 -17.61 -14.51 -8.71
N PRO A 119 -18.42 -14.31 -9.77
CA PRO A 119 -18.55 -13.00 -10.43
C PRO A 119 -18.95 -11.84 -9.50
N ALA A 120 -19.66 -12.13 -8.40
CA ALA A 120 -20.07 -11.13 -7.42
C ALA A 120 -18.89 -10.46 -6.70
N ASP A 121 -17.73 -11.12 -6.61
CA ASP A 121 -16.55 -10.59 -5.91
C ASP A 121 -15.76 -9.59 -6.78
N ASP A 122 -15.98 -9.61 -8.10
CA ASP A 122 -15.14 -8.93 -9.07
C ASP A 122 -15.46 -7.43 -9.20
N ILE A 123 -16.70 -7.09 -9.60
CA ILE A 123 -17.09 -5.71 -9.89
C ILE A 123 -16.88 -4.77 -8.69
N PRO A 124 -17.27 -5.13 -7.44
CA PRO A 124 -16.96 -4.30 -6.28
C PRO A 124 -15.46 -4.11 -6.07
N GLY A 125 -14.66 -5.15 -6.32
CA GLY A 125 -13.20 -5.07 -6.24
C GLY A 125 -12.63 -4.07 -7.24
N ARG A 126 -13.12 -4.08 -8.49
CA ARG A 126 -12.72 -3.10 -9.52
C ARG A 126 -13.08 -1.68 -9.11
N LEU A 127 -14.31 -1.44 -8.66
CA LEU A 127 -14.75 -0.10 -8.21
C LEU A 127 -13.85 0.44 -7.09
N ILE A 128 -13.51 -0.39 -6.11
CA ILE A 128 -12.56 0.00 -5.04
C ILE A 128 -11.19 0.35 -5.64
N GLY A 129 -10.72 -0.40 -6.62
CA GLY A 129 -9.44 -0.14 -7.28
C GLY A 129 -9.40 1.21 -8.01
N GLU A 130 -10.50 1.64 -8.62
CA GLU A 130 -10.60 2.97 -9.26
C GLU A 130 -10.43 4.10 -8.23
N GLU A 131 -11.16 4.02 -7.11
CA GLU A 131 -11.06 5.01 -6.03
C GLU A 131 -9.66 5.03 -5.40
N VAL A 132 -9.07 3.86 -5.16
CA VAL A 132 -7.70 3.75 -4.60
C VAL A 132 -6.68 4.39 -5.54
N ALA A 133 -6.81 4.25 -6.86
CA ALA A 133 -5.90 4.88 -7.81
C ALA A 133 -5.99 6.40 -7.79
N GLU A 134 -7.22 6.95 -7.75
CA GLU A 134 -7.44 8.40 -7.64
C GLU A 134 -6.82 8.96 -6.37
N ASP A 135 -7.14 8.38 -5.21
CA ASP A 135 -6.64 8.80 -3.90
C ASP A 135 -5.11 8.70 -3.83
N THR A 136 -4.55 7.59 -4.29
CA THR A 136 -3.11 7.35 -4.26
C THR A 136 -2.37 8.34 -5.15
N PHE A 137 -2.86 8.60 -6.36
CA PHE A 137 -2.22 9.55 -7.26
C PHE A 137 -2.30 10.97 -6.71
N ALA A 138 -3.46 11.40 -6.21
CA ALA A 138 -3.64 12.71 -5.60
C ALA A 138 -2.72 12.90 -4.38
N PHE A 139 -2.57 11.88 -3.54
CA PHE A 139 -1.66 11.88 -2.40
C PHE A 139 -0.19 11.95 -2.83
N ALA A 140 0.19 11.28 -3.92
CA ALA A 140 1.57 11.21 -4.39
C ALA A 140 2.05 12.50 -5.10
N VAL A 141 1.19 13.18 -5.85
CA VAL A 141 1.56 14.35 -6.69
C VAL A 141 2.30 15.46 -5.93
N PRO A 142 1.90 15.88 -4.72
CA PRO A 142 2.63 16.89 -3.95
C PRO A 142 4.11 16.53 -3.75
N TYR A 143 4.41 15.28 -3.38
CA TYR A 143 5.78 14.81 -3.16
C TYR A 143 6.66 14.99 -4.41
N PHE A 144 6.12 14.71 -5.60
CA PHE A 144 6.86 14.88 -6.87
C PHE A 144 7.04 16.35 -7.28
N ARG A 145 6.23 17.26 -6.74
CA ARG A 145 6.36 18.71 -6.95
C ARG A 145 7.28 19.39 -5.95
N GLY A 146 7.94 18.63 -5.08
CA GLY A 146 8.71 19.18 -3.95
C GLY A 146 7.83 19.86 -2.90
N GLN A 147 6.52 19.62 -2.96
CA GLN A 147 5.59 20.03 -1.92
C GLN A 147 5.58 18.89 -0.90
N THR A 148 6.09 19.14 0.30
CA THR A 148 5.75 18.27 1.43
C THR A 148 4.22 18.33 1.53
N PRO A 149 3.47 17.23 1.30
CA PRO A 149 2.04 17.32 1.45
C PRO A 149 1.80 17.79 2.87
N ALA A 150 1.15 18.93 2.97
CA ALA A 150 0.63 19.43 4.22
C ALA A 150 -0.34 18.35 4.68
N ASN A 151 0.14 17.46 5.54
CA ASN A 151 -0.71 16.55 6.26
C ASN A 151 -1.60 17.51 7.09
N PRO A 152 -2.90 17.65 6.80
CA PRO A 152 -3.71 18.74 7.35
C PRO A 152 -3.80 18.71 8.88
N ASN A 153 -3.36 17.60 9.48
CA ASN A 153 -3.31 17.33 10.90
C ASN A 153 -1.89 17.14 11.46
N ASP A 154 -0.82 17.28 10.66
CA ASP A 154 0.56 17.10 11.15
C ASP A 154 1.22 18.42 11.50
N ASN A 155 0.71 19.03 12.56
CA ASN A 155 1.49 19.93 13.39
C ASN A 155 2.38 19.13 14.36
N SER A 156 2.80 17.89 14.03
CA SER A 156 3.72 17.17 14.90
C SER A 156 5.11 17.78 14.78
N PHE A 157 5.51 18.45 15.85
CA PHE A 157 6.85 18.97 16.01
C PHE A 157 7.79 17.84 16.42
N VAL A 158 9.03 17.86 15.95
CA VAL A 158 10.11 17.00 16.45
C VAL A 158 10.96 17.82 17.41
N VAL A 159 11.41 17.19 18.49
CA VAL A 159 12.28 17.82 19.48
C VAL A 159 13.65 17.15 19.44
N TYR A 160 14.71 17.92 19.22
CA TYR A 160 16.08 17.41 19.22
C TYR A 160 17.08 18.43 19.79
N PRO A 161 18.20 18.00 20.39
CA PRO A 161 18.45 16.62 20.77
C PRO A 161 17.54 16.18 21.91
N ASN A 162 17.12 14.91 21.90
CA ASN A 162 16.35 14.28 22.97
C ASN A 162 16.90 12.86 23.19
N PRO A 163 17.73 12.61 24.22
CA PRO A 163 18.05 13.49 25.34
C PRO A 163 18.89 14.71 24.96
N THR A 164 18.68 15.84 25.64
CA THR A 164 19.59 17.00 25.60
C THR A 164 20.62 16.91 26.73
N THR A 165 21.90 17.12 26.41
CA THR A 165 23.01 17.15 27.38
C THR A 165 23.44 18.58 27.73
N ASN A 166 23.21 19.52 26.81
CA ASN A 166 23.59 20.93 26.97
C ASN A 166 22.39 21.81 27.35
N LYS A 167 21.27 21.21 27.75
CA LYS A 167 20.03 21.90 28.15
C LYS A 167 19.50 22.83 27.05
N THR A 168 19.82 22.55 25.80
CA THR A 168 19.33 23.25 24.62
C THR A 168 18.59 22.26 23.73
N ILE A 169 17.40 22.63 23.28
CA ILE A 169 16.58 21.82 22.36
C ILE A 169 15.99 22.70 21.27
N THR A 170 15.79 22.10 20.11
CA THR A 170 15.18 22.68 18.93
C THR A 170 13.90 21.93 18.64
N ILE A 171 12.86 22.69 18.30
CA ILE A 171 11.50 22.23 18.07
C ILE A 171 11.15 22.59 16.63
N THR A 172 10.84 21.60 15.80
CA THR A 172 10.50 21.82 14.38
C THR A 172 9.04 22.17 14.18
N ASN A 173 8.72 22.78 13.03
CA ASN A 173 7.34 23.08 12.63
C ASN A 173 6.59 23.93 13.66
N THR A 174 7.30 24.93 14.21
CA THR A 174 6.72 25.94 15.11
C THR A 174 6.50 27.25 14.35
N ASP A 175 5.60 28.09 14.84
CA ASP A 175 5.37 29.46 14.38
C ASP A 175 5.59 30.48 15.51
N LEU A 176 5.74 31.77 15.17
CA LEU A 176 6.02 32.85 16.13
C LEU A 176 4.95 32.98 17.24
N THR A 177 3.72 32.57 16.96
CA THR A 177 2.58 32.65 17.89
C THR A 177 2.41 31.42 18.77
N ASP A 178 3.22 30.38 18.58
CA ASP A 178 3.08 29.13 19.32
C ASP A 178 3.43 29.30 20.80
N GLN A 179 2.60 28.70 21.66
CA GLN A 179 2.85 28.64 23.09
C GLN A 179 3.66 27.41 23.44
N ILE A 180 4.95 27.63 23.75
CA ILE A 180 5.87 26.57 24.16
C ILE A 180 6.02 26.62 25.69
N ASN A 181 5.63 25.54 26.35
CA ASN A 181 5.77 25.38 27.80
C ASN A 181 6.49 24.07 28.14
N LEU A 182 7.24 24.08 29.24
CA LEU A 182 7.92 22.90 29.76
C LEU A 182 7.43 22.61 31.17
N PHE A 183 7.16 21.35 31.48
CA PHE A 183 6.72 20.90 32.80
C PHE A 183 7.58 19.74 33.30
N ASP A 184 7.83 19.68 34.61
CA ASP A 184 8.36 18.46 35.23
C ASP A 184 7.28 17.38 35.38
N ILE A 185 7.68 16.17 35.78
CA ILE A 185 6.74 15.05 36.00
C ILE A 185 5.69 15.30 37.10
N LYS A 186 5.87 16.35 37.93
CA LYS A 186 4.90 16.76 38.96
C LYS A 186 3.94 17.83 38.42
N GLY A 187 4.05 18.21 37.14
CA GLY A 187 3.21 19.22 36.50
C GLY A 187 3.63 20.66 36.80
N ARG A 188 4.79 20.89 37.43
CA ARG A 188 5.27 22.25 37.68
C ARG A 188 5.94 22.79 36.42
N LYS A 189 5.54 24.02 36.03
CA LYS A 189 6.14 24.74 34.90
C LYS A 189 7.61 25.08 35.18
N ILE A 190 8.47 24.82 34.20
CA ILE A 190 9.91 25.11 34.24
C ILE A 190 10.18 26.31 33.35
N ASP A 191 10.93 27.28 33.89
CA ASP A 191 11.30 28.48 33.16
C ASP A 191 12.34 28.19 32.07
N VAL A 192 12.11 28.78 30.90
CA VAL A 192 13.03 28.76 29.76
C VAL A 192 13.87 30.03 29.81
N LEU A 193 15.20 29.90 29.70
CA LEU A 193 16.14 31.02 29.78
C LEU A 193 16.09 31.88 28.51
N THR A 194 16.09 31.24 27.35
CA THR A 194 15.99 31.91 26.05
C THR A 194 15.15 31.08 25.10
N SER A 195 14.34 31.76 24.28
CA SER A 195 13.60 31.17 23.16
C SER A 195 13.88 32.00 21.92
N SER A 196 14.27 31.36 20.82
CA SER A 196 14.57 32.00 19.55
C SER A 196 13.87 31.26 18.42
N TYR A 197 12.97 31.94 17.73
CA TYR A 197 12.30 31.44 16.53
C TYR A 197 13.08 31.83 15.28
N ASP A 198 13.25 30.89 14.36
CA ASP A 198 13.80 31.08 13.02
C ASP A 198 12.69 30.88 11.98
N GLU A 199 12.33 31.97 11.30
CA GLU A 199 11.28 32.01 10.30
C GLU A 199 11.62 31.20 9.05
N PHE A 200 12.90 31.13 8.65
CA PHE A 200 13.31 30.42 7.44
C PHE A 200 13.23 28.90 7.63
N SER A 201 13.65 28.42 8.80
CA SER A 201 13.62 26.98 9.11
C SER A 201 12.32 26.52 9.78
N ARG A 202 11.46 27.45 10.22
CA ARG A 202 10.26 27.20 11.04
C ARG A 202 10.58 26.39 12.30
N GLN A 203 11.62 26.81 13.02
CA GLN A 203 12.09 26.14 14.23
C GLN A 203 12.21 27.10 15.40
N THR A 204 11.87 26.62 16.59
CA THR A 204 12.15 27.34 17.84
C THR A 204 13.23 26.61 18.61
N THR A 205 14.32 27.32 18.93
CA THR A 205 15.35 26.82 19.84
C THR A 205 15.12 27.40 21.23
N ILE A 206 15.02 26.52 22.23
CA ILE A 206 14.91 26.91 23.63
C ILE A 206 16.13 26.43 24.42
N LYS A 207 16.56 27.27 25.37
CA LYS A 207 17.61 26.95 26.34
C LYS A 207 17.01 26.92 27.74
N LEU A 208 17.20 25.82 28.45
CA LEU A 208 16.73 25.65 29.82
C LEU A 208 17.73 26.28 30.79
N ASN A 209 17.25 26.60 32.00
CA ASN A 209 18.12 27.07 33.06
C ASN A 209 19.19 26.02 33.39
N SER A 210 20.44 26.45 33.64
CA SER A 210 21.53 25.55 34.03
C SER A 210 21.22 24.74 35.30
N ALA A 211 20.38 25.30 36.20
CA ALA A 211 19.89 24.64 37.40
C ALA A 211 18.80 23.58 37.15
N THR A 212 18.33 23.41 35.90
CA THR A 212 17.38 22.35 35.54
C THR A 212 18.05 21.00 35.76
N ALA A 213 17.46 20.17 36.61
CA ALA A 213 18.00 18.86 36.96
C ALA A 213 17.86 17.85 35.81
N SER A 214 18.76 16.86 35.75
CA SER A 214 18.58 15.69 34.90
C SER A 214 17.25 14.97 35.20
N GLY A 215 16.51 14.59 34.17
CA GLY A 215 15.22 13.91 34.33
C GLY A 215 14.32 13.95 33.10
N LEU A 216 13.08 13.48 33.31
CA LEU A 216 12.01 13.52 32.31
C LEU A 216 11.19 14.80 32.47
N TYR A 217 10.85 15.41 31.33
CA TYR A 217 10.02 16.60 31.26
C TYR A 217 8.98 16.47 30.15
N MET A 218 7.89 17.22 30.26
CA MET A 218 6.84 17.31 29.26
C MET A 218 6.92 18.66 28.56
N LEU A 219 7.24 18.65 27.27
CA LEU A 219 7.22 19.84 26.42
C LEU A 219 5.87 19.91 25.72
N SER A 220 5.14 21.00 25.91
CA SER A 220 3.91 21.28 25.17
C SER A 220 4.13 22.41 24.17
N VAL A 221 3.65 22.22 22.95
CA VAL A 221 3.50 23.27 21.93
C VAL A 221 2.01 23.36 21.64
N ASN A 222 1.39 24.46 22.05
CA ASN A 222 -0.06 24.64 22.04
C ASN A 222 -0.79 23.47 22.74
N ASN A 223 -1.52 22.65 22.00
CA ASN A 223 -2.32 21.53 22.51
C ASN A 223 -1.62 20.16 22.39
N THR A 224 -0.40 20.12 21.85
CA THR A 224 0.33 18.87 21.60
C THR A 224 1.54 18.79 22.53
N ALA A 225 1.76 17.63 23.15
CA ALA A 225 2.85 17.42 24.10
C ALA A 225 3.77 16.28 23.68
N LYS A 226 5.07 16.42 23.95
CA LYS A 226 6.09 15.38 23.80
C LYS A 226 6.99 15.32 25.03
N MET A 227 7.39 14.11 25.37
CA MET A 227 8.34 13.88 26.45
C MET A 227 9.76 14.21 25.99
N ILE A 228 10.51 14.91 26.82
CA ILE A 228 11.92 15.19 26.63
C ILE A 228 12.74 14.69 27.82
N VAL A 229 13.98 14.32 27.56
CA VAL A 229 14.95 13.87 28.55
C VAL A 229 16.05 14.91 28.65
N VAL A 230 16.30 15.42 29.85
CA VAL A 230 17.46 16.27 30.16
C VAL A 230 18.51 15.40 30.86
N LYS A 231 19.74 15.44 30.37
CA LYS A 231 20.92 14.82 30.99
C LYS A 231 21.95 15.92 31.25
N ASP A 232 22.77 15.70 32.28
CA ASP A 232 23.97 16.51 32.55
C ASP A 232 25.15 16.06 31.67
#